data_AF-A0A397AAS9-F1
#
_entry.id   AF-A0A397AAS9-F1
#
_cell.length_a   1.000
_cell.length_b   1.000
_cell.length_c   1.000
_cell.angle_alpha   90.00
_cell.angle_beta   90.00
_cell.angle_gamma   90.00
#
_symmetry.space_group_name_H-M   'P 1'
#
loop_
_entity.id
_entity.type
_entity.pdbx_description
1 polymer ?
#
loop_
_entity_poly.entity_id
_entity_poly.type
_entity_poly.pdbx_seq_one_letter_code
_entity_poly.pdbx_strand_id
1 'polypeptide(L)'
;MAVCRRNVPVQRKVNDWLIKDSFNVTSQGGEDGVIERVFDVIGEHEAAVGARPESRWCVEFGAWDGKHLSNTWKLLHEENWHGVLIEADKPRCDQMARMYANHPRVQCINAFVSFDGPMSLDAILARANAPSNLDLISIDIDGADYHIWDSLRSIHPKVVVIEFNPSIPNNVVFIQDKDMSVYHGSSLAALIELGKAKGTS
;
A
#
# COMPACT_ATOMS: atom_id res chain seq x y z
N MET A 1 7.07 22.62 -1.08
CA MET A 1 8.18 22.93 -0.16
C MET A 1 8.31 21.76 0.79
N ALA A 2 9.44 21.08 0.72
CA ALA A 2 9.77 19.95 1.57
C ALA A 2 9.67 20.36 3.05
N VAL A 3 9.20 19.42 3.88
CA VAL A 3 9.14 19.61 5.34
C VAL A 3 10.33 18.87 5.95
N CYS A 4 11.05 19.51 6.86
CA CYS A 4 12.11 18.87 7.63
C CYS A 4 12.12 19.39 9.07
N ARG A 5 11.84 18.53 10.05
CA ARG A 5 11.91 18.86 11.49
C ARG A 5 12.29 17.65 12.32
N ARG A 6 12.78 17.86 13.55
CA ARG A 6 13.08 16.78 14.51
C ARG A 6 12.00 16.69 15.58
N ASN A 7 11.55 15.47 15.86
CA ASN A 7 10.73 15.13 17.01
C ASN A 7 11.62 14.59 18.14
N VAL A 8 11.22 14.83 19.39
CA VAL A 8 11.89 14.24 20.55
C VAL A 8 11.56 12.74 20.58
N PRO A 9 12.56 11.84 20.67
CA PRO A 9 12.31 10.40 20.73
C PRO A 9 11.44 10.05 21.94
N VAL A 10 10.31 9.40 21.71
CA VAL A 10 9.50 8.83 22.79
C VAL A 10 9.98 7.41 23.02
N GLN A 11 10.37 7.06 24.24
CA GLN A 11 10.73 5.70 24.59
C GLN A 11 9.48 4.80 24.45
N ARG A 12 9.51 3.88 23.49
CA ARG A 12 8.43 2.91 23.27
C ARG A 12 8.87 1.55 23.80
N LYS A 13 7.92 0.77 24.34
CA LYS A 13 8.15 -0.65 24.61
C LYS A 13 8.46 -1.36 23.29
N VAL A 14 9.37 -2.33 23.33
CA VAL A 14 9.59 -3.22 22.18
C VAL A 14 8.28 -3.94 21.89
N ASN A 15 7.79 -3.77 20.67
CA ASN A 15 6.57 -4.37 20.18
C ASN A 15 6.90 -5.02 18.83
N ASP A 16 7.30 -6.28 18.88
CA ASP A 16 7.85 -7.05 17.76
C ASP A 16 6.95 -8.22 17.35
N TRP A 17 5.73 -8.33 17.89
CA TRP A 17 4.91 -9.54 17.69
C TRP A 17 4.53 -9.76 16.23
N LEU A 18 4.28 -8.70 15.45
CA LEU A 18 4.03 -8.81 14.00
C LEU A 18 5.26 -9.32 13.24
N ILE A 19 6.46 -8.87 13.63
CA ILE A 19 7.72 -9.22 12.95
C ILE A 19 8.05 -10.70 13.18
N LYS A 20 7.59 -11.32 14.27
CA LYS A 20 7.82 -12.74 14.54
C LYS A 20 7.14 -13.66 13.53
N ASP A 21 6.08 -13.18 12.89
CA ASP A 21 5.34 -13.91 11.87
C ASP A 21 5.84 -13.60 10.45
N SER A 22 6.94 -12.86 10.29
CA SER A 22 7.44 -12.42 8.98
C SER A 22 7.95 -13.57 8.12
N PHE A 23 7.53 -13.62 6.85
CA PHE A 23 8.11 -14.45 5.80
C PHE A 23 7.85 -13.81 4.43
N ASN A 24 8.52 -14.33 3.38
CA ASN A 24 8.37 -13.89 2.00
C ASN A 24 7.94 -15.06 1.10
N VAL A 25 6.84 -14.88 0.37
CA VAL A 25 6.50 -15.67 -0.83
C VAL A 25 6.95 -14.91 -2.07
N THR A 26 6.59 -13.63 -2.15
CA THR A 26 7.00 -12.71 -3.23
C THR A 26 7.53 -11.38 -2.72
N SER A 27 7.17 -10.97 -1.50
CA SER A 27 7.66 -9.74 -0.87
C SER A 27 9.16 -9.80 -0.54
N GLN A 28 9.73 -8.70 -0.05
CA GLN A 28 11.18 -8.57 0.12
C GLN A 28 11.65 -8.51 1.58
N GLY A 29 10.85 -7.93 2.46
CA GLY A 29 11.17 -7.60 3.85
C GLY A 29 10.33 -8.33 4.90
N GLY A 30 9.62 -9.39 4.50
CA GLY A 30 8.78 -10.21 5.38
C GLY A 30 7.31 -9.81 5.39
N GLU A 31 6.90 -8.93 4.47
CA GLU A 31 5.58 -8.33 4.41
C GLU A 31 4.48 -9.37 4.23
N ASP A 32 4.67 -10.42 3.43
CA ASP A 32 3.66 -11.46 3.23
C ASP A 32 3.17 -12.04 4.57
N GLY A 33 4.09 -12.36 5.48
CA GLY A 33 3.75 -12.89 6.81
C GLY A 33 3.18 -11.85 7.77
N VAL A 34 3.68 -10.61 7.72
CA VAL A 34 3.13 -9.51 8.52
C VAL A 34 1.69 -9.20 8.09
N ILE A 35 1.43 -9.15 6.78
CA ILE A 35 0.10 -8.90 6.20
C ILE A 35 -0.86 -10.02 6.60
N GLU A 36 -0.46 -11.29 6.44
CA GLU A 36 -1.26 -12.44 6.90
C GLU A 36 -1.66 -12.28 8.36
N ARG A 37 -0.69 -11.99 9.23
CA ARG A 37 -0.93 -11.84 10.66
C ARG A 37 -1.85 -10.67 11.00
N VAL A 38 -1.72 -9.54 10.29
CA VAL A 38 -2.62 -8.39 10.45
C VAL A 38 -4.05 -8.77 10.08
N PHE A 39 -4.26 -9.47 8.97
CA PHE A 39 -5.59 -9.86 8.52
C PHE A 39 -6.21 -11.02 9.30
N ASP A 40 -5.42 -11.84 9.98
CA ASP A 40 -5.91 -12.78 10.99
C ASP A 40 -6.59 -12.02 12.14
N VAL A 41 -5.91 -11.02 12.71
CA VAL A 41 -6.43 -10.21 13.83
C VAL A 41 -7.67 -9.42 13.41
N ILE A 42 -7.63 -8.79 12.23
CA ILE A 42 -8.80 -8.10 11.67
C ILE A 42 -9.94 -9.10 11.44
N GLY A 43 -9.64 -10.27 10.89
CA GLY A 43 -10.62 -11.31 10.59
C GLY A 43 -11.29 -11.89 11.83
N GLU A 44 -10.55 -12.11 12.92
CA GLU A 44 -11.10 -12.51 14.23
C GLU A 44 -12.08 -11.46 14.76
N HIS A 45 -11.71 -10.17 14.68
CA HIS A 45 -12.58 -9.08 15.11
C HIS A 45 -13.85 -8.99 14.25
N GLU A 46 -13.71 -9.03 12.93
CA GLU A 46 -14.84 -9.00 11.99
C GLU A 46 -15.78 -10.19 12.20
N ALA A 47 -15.24 -11.38 12.44
CA ALA A 47 -16.05 -12.57 12.73
C ALA A 47 -16.84 -12.40 14.03
N ALA A 48 -16.22 -11.85 15.08
CA ALA A 48 -16.86 -11.65 16.38
C ALA A 48 -18.06 -10.67 16.31
N VAL A 49 -18.03 -9.72 15.39
CA VAL A 49 -19.12 -8.74 15.16
C VAL A 49 -20.03 -9.09 13.98
N GLY A 50 -19.85 -10.26 13.35
CA GLY A 50 -20.66 -10.70 12.21
C GLY A 50 -20.46 -9.88 10.92
N ALA A 51 -19.29 -9.25 10.75
CA ALA A 51 -18.94 -8.38 9.63
C ALA A 51 -17.85 -8.95 8.70
N ARG A 52 -17.51 -10.25 8.81
CA ARG A 52 -16.47 -10.88 7.99
C ARG A 52 -16.94 -10.98 6.53
N PRO A 53 -16.19 -10.42 5.56
CA PRO A 53 -16.58 -10.48 4.15
C PRO A 53 -16.29 -11.86 3.55
N GLU A 54 -17.02 -12.22 2.49
CA GLU A 54 -16.78 -13.45 1.71
C GLU A 54 -15.49 -13.39 0.90
N SER A 55 -15.12 -12.21 0.43
CA SER A 55 -13.85 -11.94 -0.25
C SER A 55 -13.31 -10.57 0.14
N ARG A 56 -11.99 -10.43 0.07
CA ARG A 56 -11.27 -9.19 0.40
C ARG A 56 -10.75 -8.50 -0.86
N TRP A 57 -10.41 -7.22 -0.74
CA TRP A 57 -9.91 -6.40 -1.83
C TRP A 57 -8.55 -5.79 -1.51
N CYS A 58 -7.60 -5.95 -2.42
CA CYS A 58 -6.31 -5.26 -2.38
C CYS A 58 -6.09 -4.39 -3.62
N VAL A 59 -5.25 -3.37 -3.45
CA VAL A 59 -4.72 -2.56 -4.54
C VAL A 59 -3.21 -2.51 -4.40
N GLU A 60 -2.49 -2.64 -5.50
CA GLU A 60 -1.04 -2.43 -5.54
C GLU A 60 -0.70 -1.43 -6.64
N PHE A 61 0.02 -0.39 -6.24
CA PHE A 61 0.50 0.68 -7.12
C PHE A 61 2.02 0.64 -7.18
N GLY A 62 2.57 0.68 -8.41
CA GLY A 62 3.97 0.31 -8.67
C GLY A 62 4.14 -1.20 -8.82
N ALA A 63 3.12 -1.87 -9.36
CA ALA A 63 3.02 -3.33 -9.34
C ALA A 63 4.05 -4.06 -10.23
N TRP A 64 4.84 -3.35 -11.05
CA TRP A 64 5.87 -3.93 -11.91
C TRP A 64 5.30 -5.02 -12.85
N ASP A 65 5.76 -6.27 -12.71
CA ASP A 65 5.29 -7.44 -13.47
C ASP A 65 4.15 -8.18 -12.74
N GLY A 66 3.71 -7.62 -11.61
CA GLY A 66 2.66 -8.10 -10.74
C GLY A 66 3.05 -9.28 -9.87
N LYS A 67 4.33 -9.67 -9.79
CA LYS A 67 4.81 -10.77 -8.94
C LYS A 67 6.12 -10.45 -8.23
N HIS A 68 7.10 -9.89 -8.93
CA HIS A 68 8.41 -9.60 -8.36
C HIS A 68 8.28 -8.55 -7.26
N LEU A 69 8.70 -8.90 -6.03
CA LEU A 69 8.64 -8.03 -4.84
C LEU A 69 7.22 -7.57 -4.47
N SER A 70 6.19 -8.26 -4.98
CA SER A 70 4.79 -7.89 -4.76
C SER A 70 4.33 -8.23 -3.34
N ASN A 71 3.62 -7.29 -2.72
CA ASN A 71 2.99 -7.45 -1.42
C ASN A 71 1.57 -8.05 -1.52
N THR A 72 1.02 -8.16 -2.74
CA THR A 72 -0.35 -8.65 -2.97
C THR A 72 -0.43 -9.95 -3.76
N TRP A 73 0.66 -10.41 -4.40
CA TRP A 73 0.63 -11.60 -5.25
C TRP A 73 0.07 -12.84 -4.53
N LYS A 74 0.53 -13.12 -3.30
CA LYS A 74 0.04 -14.23 -2.46
C LYS A 74 -1.46 -14.11 -2.20
N LEU A 75 -1.93 -12.92 -1.81
CA LEU A 75 -3.34 -12.66 -1.51
C LEU A 75 -4.23 -12.94 -2.73
N LEU A 76 -3.76 -12.52 -3.90
CA LEU A 76 -4.49 -12.70 -5.15
C LEU A 76 -4.52 -14.17 -5.56
N HIS A 77 -3.37 -14.85 -5.59
CA HIS A 77 -3.24 -16.19 -6.14
C HIS A 77 -3.65 -17.32 -5.19
N GLU A 78 -3.43 -17.16 -3.90
CA GLU A 78 -3.62 -18.22 -2.90
C GLU A 78 -4.86 -18.00 -2.04
N GLU A 79 -5.24 -16.74 -1.80
CA GLU A 79 -6.32 -16.38 -0.87
C GLU A 79 -7.59 -15.86 -1.55
N ASN A 80 -7.65 -15.91 -2.88
CA ASN A 80 -8.83 -15.55 -3.66
C ASN A 80 -9.28 -14.08 -3.53
N TRP A 81 -8.36 -13.17 -3.21
CA TRP A 81 -8.68 -11.74 -3.13
C TRP A 81 -9.01 -11.15 -4.51
N HIS A 82 -9.76 -10.06 -4.50
CA HIS A 82 -9.94 -9.17 -5.65
C HIS A 82 -8.84 -8.12 -5.67
N GLY A 83 -8.41 -7.73 -6.87
CA GLY A 83 -7.24 -6.88 -7.05
C GLY A 83 -7.39 -5.81 -8.11
N VAL A 84 -6.84 -4.64 -7.86
CA VAL A 84 -6.43 -3.71 -8.92
C VAL A 84 -4.92 -3.51 -8.83
N LEU A 85 -4.22 -3.84 -9.91
CA LEU A 85 -2.77 -3.66 -10.05
C LEU A 85 -2.49 -2.55 -11.05
N ILE A 86 -1.70 -1.56 -10.65
CA ILE A 86 -1.43 -0.36 -11.44
C ILE A 86 0.08 -0.24 -11.67
N GLU A 87 0.45 -0.14 -12.95
CA GLU A 87 1.85 0.03 -13.38
C GLU A 87 1.95 1.08 -14.49
N ALA A 88 2.90 2.00 -14.40
CA ALA A 88 3.07 3.09 -15.35
C ALA A 88 3.85 2.65 -16.61
N ASP A 89 4.86 1.79 -16.46
CA ASP A 89 5.64 1.26 -17.57
C ASP A 89 4.83 0.25 -18.38
N LYS A 90 4.57 0.58 -19.64
CA LYS A 90 3.72 -0.22 -20.52
C LYS A 90 4.26 -1.64 -20.75
N PRO A 91 5.57 -1.86 -21.05
CA PRO A 91 6.13 -3.21 -21.14
C PRO A 91 5.95 -4.06 -19.88
N ARG A 92 6.07 -3.49 -18.68
CA ARG A 92 5.82 -4.19 -17.41
C ARG A 92 4.35 -4.47 -17.17
N CYS A 93 3.50 -3.48 -17.41
CA CYS A 93 2.06 -3.68 -17.34
C CYS A 93 1.58 -4.78 -18.31
N ASP A 94 2.18 -4.89 -19.51
CA ASP A 94 1.87 -5.96 -20.45
C ASP A 94 2.31 -7.35 -19.92
N GLN A 95 3.44 -7.42 -19.21
CA GLN A 95 3.88 -8.65 -18.53
C GLN A 95 2.93 -9.03 -17.39
N MET A 96 2.55 -8.04 -16.57
CA MET A 96 1.56 -8.20 -15.51
C MET A 96 0.21 -8.66 -16.06
N ALA A 97 -0.29 -8.05 -17.14
CA ALA A 97 -1.54 -8.48 -17.77
C ALA A 97 -1.50 -9.93 -18.27
N ARG A 98 -0.34 -10.41 -18.75
CA ARG A 98 -0.17 -11.83 -19.14
C ARG A 98 -0.14 -12.75 -17.92
N MET A 99 0.54 -12.35 -16.83
CA MET A 99 0.58 -13.10 -15.57
C MET A 99 -0.83 -13.35 -15.03
N TYR A 100 -1.67 -12.30 -15.04
CA TYR A 100 -3.02 -12.34 -14.49
C TYR A 100 -4.12 -12.67 -15.53
N ALA A 101 -3.75 -13.12 -16.74
CA ALA A 101 -4.73 -13.39 -17.81
C ALA A 101 -5.79 -14.43 -17.42
N ASN A 102 -5.45 -15.37 -16.54
CA ASN A 102 -6.37 -16.39 -16.02
C ASN A 102 -6.91 -16.06 -14.63
N HIS A 103 -6.82 -14.80 -14.19
CA HIS A 103 -7.19 -14.35 -12.86
C HIS A 103 -8.33 -13.33 -12.91
N PRO A 104 -9.60 -13.76 -13.10
CA PRO A 104 -10.72 -12.88 -13.44
C PRO A 104 -11.10 -11.85 -12.35
N ARG A 105 -10.58 -12.01 -11.14
CA ARG A 105 -10.78 -11.08 -10.01
C ARG A 105 -9.75 -9.95 -9.97
N VAL A 106 -8.77 -9.95 -10.86
CA VAL A 106 -7.67 -8.97 -10.89
C VAL A 106 -7.77 -8.13 -12.15
N GLN A 107 -7.73 -6.82 -11.98
CA GLN A 107 -7.66 -5.85 -13.06
C GLN A 107 -6.25 -5.27 -13.13
N CYS A 108 -5.63 -5.38 -14.30
CA CYS A 108 -4.31 -4.81 -14.58
C CYS A 108 -4.49 -3.50 -15.37
N ILE A 109 -3.99 -2.39 -14.84
CA ILE A 109 -4.19 -1.05 -15.41
C ILE A 109 -2.84 -0.42 -15.71
N ASN A 110 -2.63 -0.02 -16.98
CA ASN A 110 -1.49 0.82 -17.33
C ASN A 110 -1.83 2.29 -17.07
N ALA A 111 -1.29 2.88 -16.02
CA ALA A 111 -1.54 4.27 -15.67
C ALA A 111 -0.38 4.88 -14.88
N PHE A 112 -0.04 6.12 -15.22
CA PHE A 112 0.78 6.97 -14.37
C PHE A 112 -0.15 7.73 -13.41
N VAL A 113 -0.12 7.38 -12.12
CA VAL A 113 -0.97 8.04 -11.12
C VAL A 113 -0.43 9.43 -10.84
N SER A 114 -1.34 10.38 -10.64
CA SER A 114 -1.05 11.76 -10.30
C SER A 114 -1.74 12.15 -8.99
N PHE A 115 -1.43 13.33 -8.45
CA PHE A 115 -1.99 13.77 -7.18
C PHE A 115 -3.48 14.11 -7.23
N ASP A 116 -4.03 14.43 -8.39
CA ASP A 116 -5.41 14.87 -8.56
C ASP A 116 -5.94 14.59 -9.99
N GLY A 117 -7.19 14.99 -10.24
CA GLY A 117 -7.80 14.86 -11.57
C GLY A 117 -8.06 13.41 -12.02
N PRO A 118 -8.22 13.19 -13.33
CA PRO A 118 -8.60 11.89 -13.88
C PRO A 118 -7.57 10.78 -13.67
N MET A 119 -6.31 11.14 -13.45
CA MET A 119 -5.22 10.19 -13.18
C MET A 119 -4.92 10.08 -11.68
N SER A 120 -5.73 10.65 -10.80
CA SER A 120 -5.63 10.37 -9.36
C SER A 120 -5.98 8.92 -9.04
N LEU A 121 -5.43 8.41 -7.94
CA LEU A 121 -5.68 7.04 -7.49
C LEU A 121 -7.17 6.80 -7.23
N ASP A 122 -7.87 7.75 -6.57
CA ASP A 122 -9.33 7.72 -6.40
C ASP A 122 -10.06 7.58 -7.74
N ALA A 123 -9.69 8.37 -8.76
CA ALA A 123 -10.36 8.36 -10.06
C ALA A 123 -10.08 7.07 -10.85
N ILE A 124 -8.86 6.52 -10.75
CA ILE A 124 -8.51 5.25 -11.38
C ILE A 124 -9.29 4.10 -10.73
N LEU A 125 -9.32 4.04 -9.41
CA LEU A 125 -10.01 2.99 -8.67
C LEU A 125 -11.53 3.05 -8.85
N ALA A 126 -12.11 4.25 -8.92
CA ALA A 126 -13.51 4.42 -9.26
C ALA A 126 -13.86 3.86 -10.66
N ARG A 127 -13.01 4.10 -11.67
CA ARG A 127 -13.20 3.53 -13.02
C ARG A 127 -13.03 2.01 -13.05
N ALA A 128 -12.17 1.48 -12.18
CA ALA A 128 -12.00 0.05 -12.00
C ALA A 128 -13.15 -0.60 -11.19
N ASN A 129 -14.12 0.18 -10.72
CA ASN A 129 -15.19 -0.27 -9.82
C ASN A 129 -14.64 -0.93 -8.54
N ALA A 130 -13.49 -0.47 -8.06
CA ALA A 130 -12.97 -0.91 -6.77
C ALA A 130 -13.86 -0.35 -5.63
N PRO A 131 -14.10 -1.12 -4.55
CA PRO A 131 -14.91 -0.63 -3.44
C PRO A 131 -14.18 0.50 -2.70
N SER A 132 -14.94 1.43 -2.14
CA SER A 132 -14.37 2.53 -1.34
C SER A 132 -13.71 2.03 -0.06
N ASN A 133 -14.23 0.94 0.52
CA ASN A 133 -13.66 0.30 1.71
C ASN A 133 -12.78 -0.86 1.25
N LEU A 134 -11.48 -0.59 1.09
CA LEU A 134 -10.49 -1.61 0.73
C LEU A 134 -9.98 -2.32 1.99
N ASP A 135 -9.57 -3.58 1.84
CA ASP A 135 -8.86 -4.27 2.92
C ASP A 135 -7.40 -3.80 2.95
N LEU A 136 -6.72 -3.82 1.80
CA LEU A 136 -5.29 -3.50 1.69
C LEU A 136 -5.01 -2.53 0.53
N ILE A 137 -4.09 -1.59 0.76
CA ILE A 137 -3.41 -0.89 -0.33
C ILE A 137 -1.89 -0.95 -0.12
N SER A 138 -1.15 -1.30 -1.17
CA SER A 138 0.30 -1.21 -1.24
C SER A 138 0.68 -0.04 -2.15
N ILE A 139 1.42 0.91 -1.61
CA ILE A 139 1.90 2.12 -2.32
C ILE A 139 3.43 2.06 -2.33
N ASP A 140 4.00 1.79 -3.50
CA ASP A 140 5.44 1.72 -3.69
C ASP A 140 5.80 2.27 -5.08
N ILE A 141 6.05 3.57 -5.16
CA ILE A 141 6.33 4.26 -6.42
C ILE A 141 7.61 5.08 -6.40
N ASP A 142 8.56 4.64 -5.57
CA ASP A 142 9.89 5.21 -5.45
C ASP A 142 9.89 6.73 -5.17
N GLY A 143 9.07 7.24 -4.23
CA GLY A 143 9.23 8.61 -3.73
C GLY A 143 7.96 9.33 -3.29
N ALA A 144 7.06 9.64 -4.23
CA ALA A 144 5.90 10.50 -3.98
C ALA A 144 4.76 9.83 -3.18
N ASP A 145 5.06 8.69 -2.54
CA ASP A 145 4.15 7.79 -1.81
C ASP A 145 3.34 8.55 -0.75
N TYR A 146 4.01 9.39 0.04
CA TYR A 146 3.36 10.24 1.05
C TYR A 146 2.27 11.11 0.42
N HIS A 147 2.56 11.74 -0.73
CA HIS A 147 1.65 12.70 -1.37
C HIS A 147 0.49 12.00 -2.06
N ILE A 148 0.70 10.80 -2.61
CA ILE A 148 -0.37 9.96 -3.15
C ILE A 148 -1.27 9.46 -2.03
N TRP A 149 -0.71 8.99 -0.91
CA TRP A 149 -1.52 8.58 0.24
C TRP A 149 -2.28 9.76 0.84
N ASP A 150 -1.64 10.91 0.97
CA ASP A 150 -2.30 12.14 1.43
C ASP A 150 -3.42 12.58 0.48
N SER A 151 -3.27 12.39 -0.83
CA SER A 151 -4.29 12.80 -1.80
C SER A 151 -5.52 11.88 -1.86
N LEU A 152 -5.47 10.67 -1.29
CA LEU A 152 -6.65 9.80 -1.18
C LEU A 152 -7.75 10.44 -0.33
N ARG A 153 -8.97 10.51 -0.88
CA ARG A 153 -10.16 11.10 -0.24
C ARG A 153 -11.31 10.11 -0.15
N SER A 154 -11.55 9.36 -1.22
CA SER A 154 -12.76 8.53 -1.38
C SER A 154 -12.53 7.06 -1.04
N ILE A 155 -11.26 6.66 -0.96
CA ILE A 155 -10.83 5.30 -0.63
C ILE A 155 -10.33 5.27 0.81
N HIS A 156 -10.82 4.28 1.56
CA HIS A 156 -10.56 4.07 2.97
C HIS A 156 -10.04 2.64 3.19
N PRO A 157 -8.73 2.41 2.99
CA PRO A 157 -8.14 1.10 3.23
C PRO A 157 -8.04 0.81 4.74
N LYS A 158 -8.25 -0.45 5.14
CA LYS A 158 -8.01 -0.90 6.53
C LYS A 158 -6.51 -0.94 6.84
N VAL A 159 -5.72 -1.43 5.88
CA VAL A 159 -4.27 -1.56 5.99
C VAL A 159 -3.59 -0.86 4.83
N VAL A 160 -2.54 -0.09 5.14
CA VAL A 160 -1.68 0.57 4.15
C VAL A 160 -0.27 0.02 4.31
N VAL A 161 0.27 -0.55 3.25
CA VAL A 161 1.69 -0.86 3.10
C VAL A 161 2.29 0.26 2.25
N ILE A 162 3.33 0.91 2.76
CA ILE A 162 3.89 2.10 2.11
C ILE A 162 5.40 2.17 2.30
N GLU A 163 6.11 2.51 1.22
CA GLU A 163 7.56 2.72 1.26
C GLU A 163 7.92 3.96 2.09
N PHE A 164 9.04 3.88 2.82
CA PHE A 164 9.65 5.02 3.48
C PHE A 164 11.15 5.02 3.21
N ASN A 165 11.80 6.18 3.29
CA ASN A 165 13.24 6.27 3.16
C ASN A 165 13.95 5.89 4.48
N PRO A 166 14.66 4.74 4.55
CA PRO A 166 15.30 4.27 5.77
C PRO A 166 16.60 5.01 6.11
N SER A 167 17.15 5.81 5.19
CA SER A 167 18.32 6.64 5.46
C SER A 167 18.02 7.84 6.36
N ILE A 168 16.72 8.17 6.54
CA ILE A 168 16.28 9.28 7.36
C ILE A 168 16.06 8.78 8.79
N PRO A 169 16.67 9.39 9.82
CA PRO A 169 16.49 8.95 11.20
C PRO A 169 15.03 8.92 11.64
N ASN A 170 14.63 7.90 12.41
CA ASN A 170 13.25 7.68 12.88
C ASN A 170 12.64 8.84 13.68
N ASN A 171 13.46 9.76 14.19
CA ASN A 171 13.02 10.94 14.92
C ASN A 171 12.98 12.22 14.06
N VAL A 172 13.22 12.11 12.75
CA VAL A 172 13.13 13.21 11.79
C VAL A 172 11.85 13.04 10.99
N VAL A 173 11.04 14.10 10.96
CA VAL A 173 9.92 14.24 10.03
C VAL A 173 10.45 14.91 8.78
N PHE A 174 10.55 14.13 7.73
CA PHE A 174 10.87 14.59 6.38
C PHE A 174 9.76 14.20 5.42
N ILE A 175 9.27 15.17 4.65
CA ILE A 175 8.35 14.98 3.54
C ILE A 175 9.01 15.60 2.32
N GLN A 176 9.23 14.80 1.27
CA GLN A 176 9.77 15.31 0.01
C GLN A 176 8.87 16.37 -0.61
N ASP A 177 9.38 17.13 -1.58
CA ASP A 177 8.53 18.04 -2.34
C ASP A 177 7.40 17.28 -3.08
N LYS A 178 6.25 17.95 -3.24
CA LYS A 178 5.09 17.40 -3.96
C LYS A 178 5.35 17.45 -5.47
N ASP A 179 6.22 16.58 -5.92
CA ASP A 179 6.71 16.48 -7.29
C ASP A 179 7.00 15.01 -7.63
N MET A 180 6.43 14.51 -8.72
CA MET A 180 6.60 13.12 -9.16
C MET A 180 7.99 12.85 -9.77
N SER A 181 8.80 13.88 -9.99
CA SER A 181 10.19 13.77 -10.47
C SER A 181 11.23 13.73 -9.34
N VAL A 182 10.79 13.80 -8.08
CA VAL A 182 11.65 13.73 -6.89
C VAL A 182 11.54 12.34 -6.26
N TYR A 183 12.68 11.69 -6.06
CA TYR A 183 12.81 10.30 -5.58
C TYR A 183 13.51 10.24 -4.21
N HIS A 184 13.21 11.20 -3.33
CA HIS A 184 13.82 11.25 -1.99
C HIS A 184 13.10 10.34 -0.99
N GLY A 185 11.83 10.02 -1.24
CA GLY A 185 10.95 9.37 -0.29
C GLY A 185 10.62 10.25 0.93
N SER A 186 9.81 9.71 1.83
CA SER A 186 9.46 10.37 3.09
C SER A 186 9.93 9.56 4.29
N SER A 187 10.16 10.23 5.42
CA SER A 187 10.57 9.56 6.66
C SER A 187 9.46 8.70 7.26
N LEU A 188 9.83 7.69 8.03
CA LEU A 188 8.88 6.91 8.85
C LEU A 188 8.04 7.80 9.79
N ALA A 189 8.65 8.83 10.39
CA ALA A 189 7.94 9.73 11.30
C ALA A 189 6.83 10.53 10.58
N ALA A 190 7.08 10.97 9.35
CA ALA A 190 6.09 11.67 8.53
C ALA A 190 4.91 10.76 8.18
N LEU A 191 5.17 9.52 7.80
CA LEU A 191 4.12 8.55 7.47
C LEU A 191 3.27 8.20 8.70
N ILE A 192 3.87 8.09 9.88
CA ILE A 192 3.13 7.91 11.14
C ILE A 192 2.22 9.12 11.42
N GLU A 193 2.71 10.35 11.18
CA GLU A 193 1.90 11.57 11.35
C GLU A 193 0.72 11.60 10.37
N LEU A 194 0.95 11.21 9.11
CA LEU A 194 -0.10 11.13 8.09
C LEU A 194 -1.13 10.05 8.42
N GLY A 195 -0.70 8.85 8.80
CA GLY A 195 -1.60 7.75 9.20
C GLY A 195 -2.56 8.20 10.30
N LYS A 196 -2.02 8.82 11.36
CA LYS A 196 -2.84 9.37 12.46
C LYS A 196 -3.84 10.42 11.98
N ALA A 197 -3.42 11.32 11.10
CA ALA A 197 -4.32 12.35 10.54
C ALA A 197 -5.44 11.73 9.69
N LYS A 198 -5.20 10.59 9.04
CA LYS A 198 -6.17 9.84 8.23
C LYS A 198 -7.01 8.84 9.04
N GLY A 199 -6.74 8.67 10.33
CA GLY A 199 -7.43 7.70 11.19
C GLY A 199 -6.90 6.26 11.10
N THR A 200 -5.72 6.07 10.48
CA THR A 200 -4.99 4.80 10.46
C THR A 200 -3.99 4.80 11.62
N SER A 201 -4.21 3.97 12.65
CA SER A 201 -3.44 3.99 13.91
C SER A 201 -2.50 2.81 14.06
#